data_AF-F1TBZ4-F1
#
_entry.id   AF-F1TBZ4-F1
#
_cell.length_a   1.000
_cell.length_b   1.000
_cell.length_c   1.000
_cell.angle_alpha   90.00
_cell.angle_beta   90.00
_cell.angle_gamma   90.00
#
_symmetry.space_group_name_H-M   'P 1'
#
loop_
_entity.id
_entity.type
_entity.pdbx_description
1 polymer ?
#
loop_
_entity_poly.entity_id
_entity_poly.type
_entity_poly.pdbx_seq_one_letter_code
_entity_poly.pdbx_strand_id
1 'polypeptide(L)'
;MIDNYYVYKKEVDWSLLNQGLSIPLDIQVIFQNNIKKFIGRGESKDIFLILDGVSYKVKLVNQKFDESKYPNRKNILQIRYNPNSQIADKLRHNFSYTYRYLYELRSILEEKQKKYFKIPEDNKEFLAIYTTEYADTYLVECITQTETAEARTLLVHEDEQTYEVSVNYSEVNPTASIERIQQLTKIRKLNYLHKAMIDSTCFSKAYLSCDIFFNYH
;
A
#
# COMPACT_ATOMS: atom_id res chain seq x y z
N MET A 1 9.43 25.54 -3.81
CA MET A 1 9.39 24.14 -3.35
C MET A 1 7.92 23.80 -3.24
N ILE A 2 7.45 22.77 -3.96
CA ILE A 2 6.07 22.32 -3.82
C ILE A 2 6.07 21.37 -2.63
N ASP A 3 5.50 21.80 -1.50
CA ASP A 3 5.43 21.00 -0.28
C ASP A 3 4.36 19.92 -0.45
N ASN A 4 4.72 18.84 -1.15
CA ASN A 4 3.88 17.66 -1.29
C ASN A 4 4.12 16.72 -0.11
N TYR A 5 3.11 16.53 0.73
CA TYR A 5 3.20 15.60 1.85
C TYR A 5 2.74 14.21 1.42
N TYR A 6 3.60 13.22 1.66
CA TYR A 6 3.26 11.82 1.47
C TYR A 6 2.09 11.44 2.38
N VAL A 7 1.07 10.80 1.80
CA VAL A 7 -0.13 10.36 2.54
C VAL A 7 -0.13 8.86 2.72
N TYR A 8 -0.05 8.13 1.61
CA TYR A 8 -0.29 6.70 1.60
C TYR A 8 0.17 6.07 0.28
N LYS A 9 0.60 4.80 0.35
CA LYS A 9 0.82 3.97 -0.83
C LYS A 9 -0.22 2.86 -0.88
N LYS A 10 -0.82 2.66 -2.05
CA LYS A 10 -1.79 1.60 -2.30
C LYS A 10 -1.17 0.54 -3.20
N GLU A 11 -1.24 -0.73 -2.79
CA GLU A 11 -0.95 -1.86 -3.70
C GLU A 11 -1.90 -1.84 -4.90
N VAL A 12 -1.34 -2.01 -6.10
CA VAL A 12 -2.13 -2.07 -7.34
C VAL A 12 -3.01 -3.31 -7.33
N ASP A 13 -4.31 -3.09 -7.53
CA ASP A 13 -5.29 -4.16 -7.66
C ASP A 13 -6.24 -3.87 -8.83
N TRP A 14 -7.12 -4.82 -9.14
CA TRP A 14 -8.05 -4.65 -10.26
C TRP A 14 -8.96 -3.44 -10.09
N SER A 15 -9.40 -3.16 -8.86
CA SER A 15 -10.27 -2.03 -8.58
C SER A 15 -9.55 -0.73 -8.91
N LEU A 16 -8.29 -0.59 -8.50
CA LEU A 16 -7.46 0.57 -8.86
C LEU A 16 -7.35 0.72 -10.38
N LEU A 17 -7.16 -0.35 -11.13
CA LEU A 17 -6.96 -0.24 -12.59
C LEU A 17 -8.25 0.06 -13.38
N ASN A 18 -9.43 -0.01 -12.74
CA ASN A 18 -10.71 0.07 -13.46
C ASN A 18 -11.74 1.01 -12.84
N GLN A 19 -11.89 1.01 -11.52
CA GLN A 19 -13.01 1.67 -10.84
C GLN A 19 -12.58 2.72 -9.82
N GLY A 20 -11.34 2.62 -9.33
CA GLY A 20 -10.83 3.47 -8.27
C GLY A 20 -10.34 2.70 -7.06
N LEU A 21 -10.12 3.42 -5.97
CA LEU A 21 -9.56 2.87 -4.74
C LEU A 21 -10.38 3.25 -3.51
N SER A 22 -10.34 2.38 -2.51
CA SER A 22 -10.85 2.70 -1.17
C SER A 22 -9.73 3.27 -0.31
N ILE A 23 -10.04 4.34 0.41
CA ILE A 23 -9.13 5.01 1.33
C ILE A 23 -9.26 4.33 2.71
N PRO A 24 -8.16 3.78 3.26
CA PRO A 24 -8.11 3.25 4.62
C PRO A 24 -8.64 4.25 5.65
N LEU A 25 -9.36 3.76 6.67
CA LEU A 25 -10.02 4.59 7.68
C LEU A 25 -9.06 5.57 8.37
N ASP A 26 -7.84 5.11 8.59
CA ASP A 26 -6.79 5.76 9.37
C ASP A 26 -6.32 7.07 8.72
N ILE A 27 -6.35 7.12 7.38
CA ILE A 27 -5.87 8.26 6.60
C ILE A 27 -7.01 9.15 6.08
N GLN A 28 -8.28 8.80 6.30
CA GLN A 28 -9.43 9.55 5.78
C GLN A 28 -9.45 11.01 6.27
N VAL A 29 -8.97 11.25 7.49
CA VAL A 29 -8.90 12.59 8.07
C VAL A 29 -8.01 13.51 7.22
N ILE A 30 -6.90 13.00 6.68
CA ILE A 30 -5.98 13.77 5.83
C ILE A 30 -6.69 14.19 4.54
N PHE A 31 -7.40 13.26 3.89
CA PHE A 31 -8.15 13.55 2.67
C PHE A 31 -9.28 14.56 2.93
N GLN A 32 -10.01 14.43 4.04
CA GLN A 32 -11.09 15.37 4.39
C GLN A 32 -10.58 16.77 4.73
N ASN A 33 -9.42 16.87 5.37
CA ASN A 33 -8.79 18.14 5.68
C ASN A 33 -8.33 18.86 4.40
N ASN A 34 -7.74 18.12 3.45
CA ASN A 34 -7.25 18.71 2.20
C ASN A 34 -8.39 19.31 1.35
N ILE A 35 -9.54 18.64 1.28
CA ILE A 35 -10.71 19.13 0.53
C ILE A 35 -11.46 20.30 1.22
N LYS A 36 -10.96 20.76 2.38
CA LYS A 36 -11.50 21.85 3.22
C LYS A 36 -13.02 21.76 3.47
N LYS A 37 -13.59 20.55 3.35
CA LYS A 37 -15.03 20.29 3.42
C LYS A 37 -15.27 18.84 3.80
N PHE A 38 -16.03 18.60 4.86
CA PHE A 38 -16.45 17.25 5.20
C PHE A 38 -17.47 16.73 4.18
N ILE A 39 -17.21 15.55 3.59
CA ILE A 39 -18.17 14.88 2.70
C ILE A 39 -19.08 14.03 3.57
N GLY A 40 -20.37 14.37 3.62
CA GLY A 40 -21.39 13.64 4.36
C GLY A 40 -21.60 12.22 3.83
N ARG A 41 -22.31 11.39 4.59
CA ARG A 41 -22.63 10.00 4.18
C ARG A 41 -23.41 9.98 2.86
N GLY A 42 -22.94 9.25 1.86
CA GLY A 42 -23.57 9.14 0.55
C GLY A 42 -23.30 10.33 -0.37
N GLU A 43 -22.60 11.37 0.10
CA GLU A 43 -22.20 12.49 -0.74
C GLU A 43 -20.96 12.16 -1.56
N SER A 44 -20.83 12.89 -2.68
CA SER A 44 -19.67 12.83 -3.55
C SER A 44 -19.17 14.23 -3.87
N LYS A 45 -17.87 14.39 -3.96
CA LYS A 45 -17.21 15.62 -4.40
C LYS A 45 -16.30 15.31 -5.59
N ASP A 46 -16.26 16.21 -6.56
CA ASP A 46 -15.27 16.13 -7.62
C ASP A 46 -13.90 16.57 -7.08
N ILE A 47 -12.86 15.78 -7.36
CA ILE A 47 -11.47 16.06 -7.00
C ILE A 47 -10.57 15.86 -8.23
N PHE A 48 -9.33 16.33 -8.16
CA PHE A 48 -8.34 16.21 -9.21
C PHE A 48 -7.17 15.33 -8.77
N LEU A 49 -6.77 14.40 -9.64
CA LEU A 49 -5.54 13.63 -9.50
C LEU A 49 -4.54 14.11 -10.54
N ILE A 50 -3.36 14.51 -10.10
CA ILE A 50 -2.23 14.82 -10.98
C ILE A 50 -1.40 13.56 -11.14
N LEU A 51 -1.30 13.03 -12.35
CA LEU A 51 -0.46 11.89 -12.71
C LEU A 51 0.39 12.28 -13.92
N ASP A 52 1.70 12.07 -13.84
CA ASP A 52 2.67 12.43 -14.90
C ASP A 52 2.52 13.90 -15.38
N GLY A 53 2.21 14.82 -14.45
CA GLY A 53 1.97 16.24 -14.73
C GLY A 53 0.62 16.57 -15.38
N VAL A 54 -0.23 15.56 -15.65
CA VAL A 54 -1.57 15.73 -16.23
C VAL A 54 -2.63 15.67 -15.13
N SER A 55 -3.58 16.60 -15.13
CA SER A 55 -4.69 16.65 -14.17
C SER A 55 -5.91 15.87 -14.68
N TYR A 56 -6.41 14.96 -13.86
CA TYR A 56 -7.55 14.10 -14.15
C TYR A 56 -8.67 14.34 -13.13
N LYS A 57 -9.87 14.64 -13.63
CA LYS A 57 -11.06 14.81 -12.80
C LYS A 57 -11.65 13.46 -12.38
N VAL A 58 -11.77 13.22 -11.08
CA VAL A 58 -12.36 12.00 -10.49
C VAL A 58 -13.35 12.34 -9.37
N LYS A 59 -14.06 11.35 -8.85
CA LYS A 59 -15.04 11.56 -7.77
C LYS A 59 -14.57 10.94 -6.45
N LEU A 60 -14.50 11.73 -5.40
CA LEU A 60 -14.37 11.26 -4.02
C LEU A 60 -15.77 11.02 -3.45
N VAL A 61 -16.08 9.77 -3.11
CA VAL A 61 -17.41 9.33 -2.65
C VAL A 61 -17.31 8.80 -1.24
N ASN A 62 -18.18 9.27 -0.36
CA ASN A 62 -18.35 8.67 0.96
C ASN A 62 -19.41 7.57 0.87
N GLN A 63 -18.98 6.30 0.81
CA GLN A 63 -19.90 5.19 0.56
C GLN A 63 -20.85 4.98 1.75
N LYS A 64 -22.16 5.04 1.47
CA LYS A 64 -23.20 4.69 2.43
C LYS A 64 -23.28 3.17 2.56
N PHE A 65 -22.94 2.65 3.73
CA PHE A 65 -23.26 1.26 4.07
C PHE A 65 -24.72 1.18 4.52
N ASP A 66 -25.37 0.08 4.15
CA ASP A 66 -26.74 -0.21 4.59
C ASP A 66 -26.70 -0.55 6.10
N GLU A 67 -27.19 0.37 6.93
CA GLU A 67 -27.18 0.26 8.39
C GLU A 67 -27.96 -0.96 8.87
N SER A 68 -28.91 -1.45 8.07
CA SER A 68 -29.68 -2.68 8.36
C SER A 68 -28.82 -3.95 8.34
N LYS A 69 -27.73 -3.97 7.56
CA LYS A 69 -26.82 -5.12 7.45
C LYS A 69 -25.51 -4.93 8.23
N TYR A 70 -25.08 -3.69 8.48
CA TYR A 70 -23.80 -3.38 9.10
C TYR A 70 -23.86 -2.16 10.05
N PRO A 71 -24.50 -2.30 11.23
CA PRO A 71 -24.79 -1.19 12.13
C PRO A 71 -23.55 -0.46 12.70
N ASN A 72 -22.40 -1.15 12.80
CA ASN A 72 -21.17 -0.60 13.41
C ASN A 72 -20.05 -0.26 12.42
N ARG A 73 -20.29 -0.28 11.10
CA ARG A 73 -19.22 0.03 10.13
C ARG A 73 -19.03 1.53 9.95
N LYS A 74 -17.80 1.98 10.22
CA LYS A 74 -17.33 3.32 9.86
C LYS A 74 -17.43 3.50 8.34
N ASN A 75 -17.76 4.72 7.92
CA ASN A 75 -17.90 5.02 6.50
C ASN A 75 -16.55 4.86 5.77
N ILE A 76 -16.60 4.49 4.48
CA ILE A 76 -15.39 4.33 3.67
C ILE A 76 -15.40 5.39 2.57
N LEU A 77 -14.38 6.23 2.58
CA LEU A 77 -14.11 7.14 1.46
C LEU A 77 -13.51 6.34 0.30
N GLN A 78 -13.99 6.61 -0.91
CA GLN A 78 -13.52 5.98 -2.13
C GLN A 78 -13.26 7.02 -3.20
N ILE A 79 -12.11 6.94 -3.84
CA ILE A 79 -11.86 7.62 -5.09
C ILE A 79 -12.43 6.74 -6.19
N ARG A 80 -13.29 7.28 -7.04
CA ARG A 80 -13.99 6.59 -8.11
C ARG A 80 -13.77 7.28 -9.45
N TYR A 81 -13.54 6.47 -10.47
CA TYR A 81 -13.49 6.89 -11.88
C TYR A 81 -14.11 5.82 -12.78
N ASN A 82 -14.44 6.22 -14.00
CA ASN A 82 -15.01 5.31 -14.99
C ASN A 82 -13.89 4.41 -15.56
N PRO A 83 -14.13 3.09 -15.78
CA PRO A 83 -13.19 2.23 -16.48
C PRO A 83 -12.70 2.76 -17.82
N ASN A 84 -13.54 3.52 -18.53
CA ASN A 84 -13.24 4.13 -19.84
C ASN A 84 -12.71 5.56 -19.71
N SER A 85 -12.30 5.99 -18.51
CA SER A 85 -11.70 7.31 -18.31
C SER A 85 -10.21 7.31 -18.64
N GLN A 86 -9.70 8.47 -19.06
CA GLN A 86 -8.29 8.64 -19.42
C GLN A 86 -7.33 8.28 -18.28
N ILE A 87 -7.71 8.55 -17.01
CA ILE A 87 -6.91 8.15 -15.86
C ILE A 87 -6.83 6.62 -15.72
N ALA A 88 -7.94 5.91 -15.97
CA ALA A 88 -7.96 4.46 -15.90
C ALA A 88 -7.12 3.85 -17.03
N ASP A 89 -7.21 4.39 -18.26
CA ASP A 89 -6.33 4.00 -19.37
C ASP A 89 -4.86 4.24 -19.03
N LYS A 90 -4.54 5.41 -18.46
CA LYS A 90 -3.17 5.77 -18.10
C LYS A 90 -2.61 4.89 -16.97
N LEU A 91 -3.40 4.59 -15.96
CA LEU A 91 -3.02 3.65 -14.90
C LEU A 91 -2.81 2.23 -15.45
N ARG A 92 -3.65 1.75 -16.36
CA ARG A 92 -3.45 0.46 -17.04
C ARG A 92 -2.20 0.44 -17.90
N HIS A 93 -1.86 1.57 -18.51
CA HIS A 93 -0.64 1.70 -19.30
C HIS A 93 0.61 1.67 -18.40
N ASN A 94 0.64 2.49 -17.34
CA ASN A 94 1.77 2.56 -16.42
C ASN A 94 1.96 1.23 -15.66
N PHE A 95 0.86 0.57 -15.25
CA PHE A 95 0.87 -0.75 -14.59
C PHE A 95 0.53 -1.90 -15.55
N SER A 96 1.07 -1.87 -16.77
CA SER A 96 0.73 -2.81 -17.84
C SER A 96 1.01 -4.28 -17.47
N TYR A 97 2.08 -4.53 -16.73
CA TYR A 97 2.44 -5.87 -16.24
C TYR A 97 1.36 -6.42 -15.32
N THR A 98 1.02 -5.70 -14.25
CA THR A 98 -0.01 -6.10 -13.29
C THR A 98 -1.38 -6.18 -13.96
N TYR A 99 -1.70 -5.26 -14.86
CA TYR A 99 -2.96 -5.28 -15.59
C TYR A 99 -3.11 -6.56 -16.43
N ARG A 100 -2.10 -6.92 -17.22
CA ARG A 100 -2.11 -8.14 -18.04
C ARG A 100 -2.24 -9.38 -17.17
N TYR A 101 -1.44 -9.47 -16.10
CA TYR A 101 -1.49 -10.57 -15.16
C TYR A 101 -2.90 -10.75 -14.55
N LEU A 102 -3.50 -9.67 -14.05
CA LEU A 102 -4.84 -9.73 -13.47
C LEU A 102 -5.94 -10.01 -14.51
N TYR A 103 -5.77 -9.53 -15.74
CA TYR A 103 -6.68 -9.78 -16.85
C TYR A 103 -6.71 -11.26 -17.21
N GLU A 104 -5.54 -11.86 -17.48
CA GLU A 104 -5.41 -13.28 -17.83
C GLU A 104 -5.99 -14.18 -16.75
N LEU A 105 -5.66 -13.91 -15.48
CA LEU A 105 -6.22 -14.66 -14.35
C LEU A 105 -7.74 -14.62 -14.34
N ARG A 106 -8.34 -13.44 -14.56
CA ARG A 106 -9.80 -13.28 -14.56
C ARG A 106 -10.47 -13.93 -15.76
N SER A 107 -9.79 -14.04 -16.89
CA SER A 107 -10.28 -14.75 -18.08
C SER A 107 -10.35 -16.27 -17.87
N ILE A 108 -9.50 -16.82 -16.99
CA ILE A 108 -9.41 -18.26 -16.74
C ILE A 108 -10.41 -18.72 -15.65
N LEU A 109 -10.83 -17.83 -14.76
CA LEU A 109 -11.63 -18.18 -13.58
C LEU A 109 -13.13 -18.08 -13.83
N GLU A 110 -13.86 -19.16 -13.55
CA GLU A 110 -15.32 -19.14 -13.45
C GLU A 110 -15.79 -18.14 -12.37
N GLU A 111 -16.96 -17.52 -12.58
CA GLU A 111 -17.42 -16.37 -11.79
C GLU A 111 -17.47 -16.58 -10.27
N LYS A 112 -17.58 -17.83 -9.82
CA LYS A 112 -17.66 -18.21 -8.40
C LYS A 112 -16.29 -18.31 -7.70
N GLN A 113 -15.18 -18.35 -8.44
CA GLN A 113 -13.81 -18.46 -7.90
C GLN A 113 -13.02 -17.15 -7.96
N LYS A 114 -13.68 -16.01 -8.22
CA LYS A 114 -13.09 -14.66 -8.20
C LYS A 114 -12.65 -14.19 -6.79
N LYS A 115 -12.15 -15.10 -5.94
CA LYS A 115 -11.62 -14.83 -4.60
C LYS A 115 -10.21 -14.24 -4.69
N TYR A 116 -10.00 -13.16 -3.95
CA TYR A 116 -8.73 -12.49 -3.62
C TYR A 116 -7.45 -13.21 -4.10
N PHE A 117 -6.85 -12.69 -5.18
CA PHE A 117 -5.56 -13.15 -5.67
C PHE A 117 -4.44 -12.31 -5.05
N LYS A 118 -3.43 -12.98 -4.51
CA LYS A 118 -2.25 -12.32 -3.96
C LYS A 118 -1.20 -12.23 -5.07
N ILE A 119 -0.87 -11.00 -5.46
CA ILE A 119 0.25 -10.73 -6.38
C ILE A 119 1.56 -11.17 -5.67
N PRO A 120 2.49 -11.85 -6.36
CA PRO A 120 3.80 -12.17 -5.78
C PRO A 120 4.50 -10.94 -5.24
N GLU A 121 5.14 -11.05 -4.08
CA GLU A 121 5.70 -9.89 -3.36
C GLU A 121 6.70 -9.11 -4.21
N ASP A 122 7.54 -9.81 -4.98
CA ASP A 122 8.56 -9.21 -5.86
C ASP A 122 7.97 -8.46 -7.06
N ASN A 123 6.70 -8.71 -7.39
CA ASN A 123 6.01 -8.11 -8.54
C ASN A 123 4.93 -7.11 -8.11
N LYS A 124 4.91 -6.72 -6.83
CA LYS A 124 3.94 -5.76 -6.34
C LYS A 124 4.28 -4.37 -6.86
N GLU A 125 3.29 -3.77 -7.49
CA GLU A 125 3.33 -2.36 -7.89
C GLU A 125 2.50 -1.54 -6.92
N PHE A 126 2.87 -0.26 -6.76
CA PHE A 126 2.24 0.63 -5.80
C PHE A 126 1.86 1.95 -6.47
N LEU A 127 0.75 2.54 -6.02
CA LEU A 127 0.40 3.91 -6.31
C LEU A 127 0.65 4.74 -5.04
N ALA A 128 1.62 5.65 -5.08
CA ALA A 128 1.85 6.62 -4.02
C ALA A 128 0.91 7.82 -4.20
N ILE A 129 0.39 8.33 -3.10
CA ILE A 129 -0.54 9.46 -3.08
C ILE A 129 0.03 10.52 -2.13
N TYR A 130 0.05 11.75 -2.62
CA TYR A 130 0.52 12.93 -1.91
C TYR A 130 -0.57 14.00 -1.89
N THR A 131 -0.65 14.75 -0.79
CA THR A 131 -1.44 15.99 -0.77
C THR A 131 -0.67 17.10 -1.44
N THR A 132 -1.38 17.97 -2.16
CA THR A 132 -0.83 19.21 -2.69
C THR A 132 -1.29 20.42 -1.88
N GLU A 133 -0.67 21.57 -2.10
CA GLU A 133 -1.09 22.88 -1.57
C GLU A 133 -2.48 23.32 -2.08
N TYR A 134 -2.90 22.79 -3.24
CA TYR A 134 -4.20 23.09 -3.83
C TYR A 134 -5.27 22.20 -3.19
N ALA A 135 -6.36 22.84 -2.74
CA ALA A 135 -7.52 22.11 -2.26
C ALA A 135 -8.09 21.20 -3.37
N ASP A 136 -8.63 20.06 -2.97
CA ASP A 136 -9.25 19.08 -3.88
C ASP A 136 -8.30 18.45 -4.89
N THR A 137 -6.99 18.61 -4.72
CA THR A 137 -5.97 18.15 -5.67
C THR A 137 -4.94 17.27 -4.98
N TYR A 138 -4.73 16.09 -5.56
CA TYR A 138 -3.78 15.10 -5.07
C TYR A 138 -2.78 14.76 -6.17
N LEU A 139 -1.51 14.66 -5.80
CA LEU A 139 -0.48 14.13 -6.68
C LEU A 139 -0.44 12.61 -6.48
N VAL A 140 -0.38 11.88 -7.59
CA VAL A 140 -0.21 10.44 -7.57
C VAL A 140 0.98 10.03 -8.42
N GLU A 141 1.74 9.06 -7.92
CA GLU A 141 2.93 8.54 -8.59
C GLU A 141 2.81 7.02 -8.71
N CYS A 142 3.11 6.51 -9.89
CA CYS A 142 3.18 5.08 -10.14
C CYS A 142 4.57 4.57 -9.75
N ILE A 143 4.61 3.55 -8.89
CA ILE A 143 5.83 2.82 -8.53
C ILE A 143 5.70 1.43 -9.16
N THR A 144 6.41 1.25 -10.26
CA THR A 144 6.40 0.03 -11.06
C THR A 144 7.38 -1.01 -10.53
N GLN A 145 7.22 -2.26 -10.99
CA GLN A 145 8.17 -3.32 -10.64
C GLN A 145 9.59 -3.02 -11.14
N THR A 146 9.71 -2.34 -12.28
CA THR A 146 11.00 -2.01 -12.91
C THR A 146 11.76 -1.00 -12.05
N GLU A 147 11.10 0.08 -11.67
CA GLU A 147 11.69 1.10 -10.78
C GLU A 147 12.10 0.50 -9.43
N THR A 148 11.26 -0.38 -8.88
CA THR A 148 11.57 -1.08 -7.62
C THR A 148 12.78 -1.99 -7.77
N ALA A 149 12.90 -2.71 -8.88
CA ALA A 149 14.04 -3.59 -9.16
C ALA A 149 15.34 -2.81 -9.41
N GLU A 150 15.26 -1.69 -10.13
CA GLU A 150 16.39 -0.77 -10.37
C GLU A 150 16.86 -0.16 -9.05
N ALA A 151 15.95 0.38 -8.23
CA ALA A 151 16.27 0.91 -6.91
C ALA A 151 16.92 -0.16 -6.02
N ARG A 152 16.39 -1.39 -6.02
CA ARG A 152 16.99 -2.51 -5.28
C ARG A 152 18.40 -2.84 -5.77
N THR A 153 18.63 -2.80 -7.08
CA THR A 153 19.95 -3.08 -7.65
C THR A 153 20.96 -2.01 -7.26
N LEU A 154 20.55 -0.73 -7.24
CA LEU A 154 21.38 0.37 -6.76
C LEU A 154 21.73 0.20 -5.27
N LEU A 155 20.72 -0.06 -4.44
CA LEU A 155 20.88 -0.20 -2.99
C LEU A 155 21.79 -1.37 -2.59
N VAL A 156 21.81 -2.48 -3.35
CA VAL A 156 22.69 -3.63 -3.06
C VAL A 156 24.18 -3.26 -3.18
N HIS A 157 24.52 -2.24 -3.95
CA HIS A 157 25.90 -1.80 -4.15
C HIS A 157 26.29 -0.65 -3.20
N GLU A 158 25.36 -0.12 -2.42
CA GLU A 158 25.62 0.92 -1.44
C GLU A 158 25.86 0.32 -0.06
N ASP A 159 26.97 0.73 0.56
CA ASP A 159 27.26 0.43 1.95
C ASP A 159 26.42 1.35 2.86
N GLU A 160 25.68 0.75 3.80
CA GLU A 160 24.75 1.45 4.69
C GLU A 160 25.42 2.62 5.41
N GLN A 161 26.64 2.39 5.93
CA GLN A 161 27.42 3.40 6.64
C GLN A 161 27.82 4.56 5.70
N THR A 162 28.21 4.24 4.47
CA THR A 162 28.52 5.25 3.44
C THR A 162 27.28 6.08 3.08
N TYR A 163 26.12 5.43 2.97
CA TYR A 163 24.84 6.11 2.71
C TYR A 163 24.44 7.04 3.86
N GLU A 164 24.45 6.57 5.11
CA GLU A 164 24.12 7.35 6.30
C GLU A 164 25.01 8.60 6.44
N VAL A 165 26.30 8.45 6.16
CA VAL A 165 27.26 9.57 6.12
C VAL A 165 26.90 10.57 5.02
N SER A 166 26.48 10.09 3.85
CA SER A 166 26.10 10.95 2.72
C SER A 166 24.84 11.77 2.98
N VAL A 167 23.87 11.23 3.74
CA VAL A 167 22.63 11.92 4.09
C VAL A 167 22.68 12.63 5.45
N ASN A 168 23.85 12.70 6.09
CA ASN A 168 24.06 13.31 7.41
C ASN A 168 23.14 12.72 8.52
N TYR A 169 22.87 11.42 8.45
CA TYR A 169 22.11 10.63 9.43
C TYR A 169 23.01 9.69 10.24
N SER A 170 24.29 10.03 10.39
CA SER A 170 25.23 9.21 11.17
C SER A 170 24.87 9.19 12.66
N GLU A 171 23.95 8.32 13.06
CA GLU A 171 23.60 8.08 14.45
C GLU A 171 24.54 7.03 15.05
N VAL A 172 25.61 7.49 15.69
CA VAL A 172 26.48 6.60 16.47
C VAL A 172 25.81 6.36 17.81
N ASN A 173 25.16 5.20 17.99
CA ASN A 173 24.67 4.77 19.29
C ASN A 173 25.81 4.09 20.08
N PRO A 174 26.41 4.74 21.11
CA PRO A 174 27.54 4.20 21.85
C PRO A 174 27.19 2.98 22.73
N THR A 175 25.89 2.67 22.89
CA THR A 175 25.41 1.51 23.66
C THR A 175 25.08 0.30 22.78
N ALA A 176 25.10 0.46 21.46
CA ALA A 176 24.86 -0.65 20.54
C ALA A 176 25.98 -1.68 20.66
N SER A 177 25.63 -2.90 21.08
CA SER A 177 26.56 -4.03 21.15
C SER A 177 25.84 -5.31 20.73
N ILE A 178 26.59 -6.26 20.17
CA ILE A 178 26.05 -7.56 19.78
C ILE A 178 26.16 -8.48 21.00
N GLU A 179 25.05 -8.69 21.70
CA GLU A 179 24.98 -9.66 22.79
C GLU A 179 24.81 -11.09 22.24
N ARG A 180 25.80 -11.94 22.47
CA ARG A 180 25.72 -13.38 22.15
C ARG A 180 25.14 -14.14 23.33
N ILE A 181 23.86 -14.46 23.26
CA ILE A 181 23.17 -15.24 24.28
C ILE A 181 23.24 -16.73 23.90
N GLN A 182 23.79 -17.57 24.80
CA GLN A 182 23.72 -19.03 24.65
C GLN A 182 22.32 -19.50 25.07
N GLN A 183 21.54 -20.03 24.12
CA GLN A 183 20.23 -20.63 24.41
C GLN A 183 20.12 -22.06 23.88
N LEU A 184 19.45 -22.92 24.64
CA LEU A 184 19.16 -24.31 24.28
C LEU A 184 17.83 -24.36 23.52
N THR A 185 17.88 -24.32 22.18
CA THR A 185 16.69 -24.41 21.32
C THR A 185 16.48 -25.83 20.80
N LYS A 186 15.28 -26.39 20.98
CA LYS A 186 14.87 -27.64 20.30
C LYS A 186 14.57 -27.35 18.83
N ILE A 187 15.46 -27.79 17.95
CA ILE A 187 15.25 -27.72 16.50
C ILE A 187 14.68 -29.06 16.03
N ARG A 188 13.48 -29.05 15.43
CA ARG A 188 12.93 -30.23 14.75
C ARG A 188 13.51 -30.31 13.34
N LYS A 189 14.34 -31.32 13.07
CA LYS A 189 14.82 -31.66 11.73
C LYS A 189 13.75 -32.52 11.05
N LEU A 190 13.08 -31.98 10.03
CA LEU A 190 12.13 -32.75 9.23
C LEU A 190 12.90 -33.60 8.22
N ASN A 191 12.78 -34.92 8.32
CA ASN A 191 13.20 -35.82 7.24
C ASN A 191 12.10 -35.82 6.17
N TYR A 192 12.49 -35.56 4.92
CA TYR A 192 11.60 -35.61 3.76
C TYR A 192 11.17 -37.05 3.50
N LEU A 193 10.11 -37.52 4.15
CA LEU A 193 9.28 -38.66 3.73
C LEU A 193 8.07 -38.75 4.68
N HIS A 194 7.11 -37.83 4.51
CA HIS A 194 5.66 -38.04 4.64
C HIS A 194 4.95 -36.69 4.67
N LYS A 195 4.37 -36.35 3.52
CA LYS A 195 3.34 -35.33 3.37
C LYS A 195 2.01 -35.98 3.74
N ALA A 196 1.45 -35.66 4.91
CA ALA A 196 0.00 -35.58 5.14
C ALA A 196 -0.31 -35.06 6.56
N MET A 197 -0.97 -33.90 6.58
CA MET A 197 -1.96 -33.37 7.54
C MET A 197 -1.79 -33.59 9.06
N ILE A 198 -1.79 -32.50 9.84
CA ILE A 198 -2.93 -32.11 10.73
C ILE A 198 -2.59 -30.80 11.49
N ASP A 199 -3.50 -29.84 11.30
CA ASP A 199 -4.08 -28.83 12.21
C ASP A 199 -3.25 -27.82 13.03
N SER A 200 -3.42 -26.56 12.61
CA SER A 200 -4.02 -25.45 13.37
C SER A 200 -3.99 -25.54 14.90
N THR A 201 -2.98 -24.91 15.52
CA THR A 201 -3.04 -24.12 16.79
C THR A 201 -1.64 -23.91 17.36
N CYS A 202 -0.75 -23.18 16.65
CA CYS A 202 0.43 -22.52 17.27
C CYS A 202 1.25 -21.65 16.29
N PHE A 203 0.58 -20.93 15.39
CA PHE A 203 1.22 -19.78 14.72
C PHE A 203 0.73 -18.50 15.39
N SER A 204 1.15 -18.30 16.64
CA SER A 204 1.06 -17.01 17.30
C SER A 204 2.40 -16.71 17.97
N LYS A 205 2.97 -15.56 17.60
CA LYS A 205 4.18 -14.92 18.15
C LYS A 205 5.53 -15.44 17.66
N ALA A 206 5.89 -14.97 16.47
CA ALA A 206 7.23 -14.47 16.19
C ALA A 206 7.13 -13.35 15.14
N TYR A 207 6.42 -12.29 15.49
CA TYR A 207 6.71 -10.97 14.90
C TYR A 207 7.79 -10.36 15.79
N LEU A 208 8.82 -9.81 15.15
CA LEU A 208 9.73 -8.85 15.76
C LEU A 208 8.89 -7.84 16.56
N SER A 209 9.03 -7.80 17.89
CA SER A 209 8.76 -6.56 18.62
C SER A 209 10.10 -5.85 18.76
N CYS A 210 10.30 -4.84 17.92
CA CYS A 210 11.08 -3.68 18.32
C CYS A 210 10.23 -2.92 19.34
N ASP A 211 10.25 -3.35 20.60
CA ASP A 211 9.75 -2.53 21.69
C ASP A 211 10.85 -1.52 22.07
N ILE A 212 10.84 -0.38 21.40
CA ILE A 212 11.59 0.80 21.81
C ILE A 212 10.88 1.35 23.06
N PHE A 213 11.39 1.00 24.25
CA PHE A 213 11.01 1.63 25.50
C PHE A 213 11.69 3.01 25.60
N PHE A 214 10.96 4.08 25.27
CA PHE A 214 11.29 5.42 25.75
C PHE A 214 10.78 5.55 27.20
N ASN A 215 11.67 5.41 28.18
CA ASN A 215 11.44 5.89 29.53
C ASN A 215 12.12 7.25 29.67
N TYR A 216 11.32 8.33 29.70
CA TYR A 216 11.74 9.63 30.18
C TYR A 216 11.52 9.68 31.70
N HIS A 217 12.59 9.95 32.43
CA HIS A 217 12.55 10.54 33.77
C HIS A 217 13.41 11.80 33.74
#